data_AF-A0A3D5KCY8-F1
#
_entry.id   AF-A0A3D5KCY8-F1
#
_cell.length_a   1.000
_cell.length_b   1.000
_cell.length_c   1.000
_cell.angle_alpha   90.00
_cell.angle_beta   90.00
_cell.angle_gamma   90.00
#
_symmetry.space_group_name_H-M   'P 1'
#
loop_
_entity.id
_entity.type
_entity.pdbx_description
1 polymer ?
#
loop_
_entity_poly.entity_id
_entity_poly.type
_entity_poly.pdbx_seq_one_letter_code
_entity_poly.pdbx_strand_id
1 'polypeptide(L)' 'MVYSTNWVERLNRDYKRTTRMRGALPNPKASLLLLGGVSMNRKAYGRKVPKLDYEQVKFNWEE' A
#
# COMPACT_ATOMS: atom_id res chain seq x y z
N MET A 1 -9.26 -10.36 14.04
CA MET A 1 -9.08 -9.28 13.04
C MET A 1 -7.69 -8.72 13.26
N VAL A 2 -6.70 -9.10 12.45
CA VAL A 2 -5.46 -8.31 12.40
C VAL A 2 -5.89 -6.89 12.05
N TYR A 3 -5.54 -5.89 12.85
CA TYR A 3 -5.80 -4.48 12.56
C TYR A 3 -4.94 -3.97 11.38
N SER A 4 -4.83 -4.77 10.33
CA SER A 4 -4.05 -4.54 9.11
C SER A 4 -4.79 -3.64 8.12
N THR A 5 -5.93 -3.06 8.46
CA THR A 5 -6.59 -2.07 7.60
C THR A 5 -5.71 -0.85 7.33
N ASN A 6 -4.77 -0.54 8.22
CA ASN A 6 -3.98 0.69 8.15
C ASN A 6 -3.05 0.76 6.92
N TRP A 7 -2.45 -0.33 6.42
CA TRP A 7 -1.44 -0.20 5.34
C TRP A 7 -2.06 0.06 3.97
N VAL A 8 -3.14 -0.65 3.62
CA VAL A 8 -3.89 -0.43 2.39
C VAL A 8 -4.58 0.94 2.42
N GLU A 9 -5.18 1.31 3.56
CA GLU A 9 -5.80 2.63 3.74
C GLU A 9 -4.77 3.77 3.65
N ARG A 10 -3.58 3.59 4.24
CA ARG A 10 -2.46 4.55 4.12
C ARG A 10 -1.94 4.66 2.71
N LEU A 11 -1.89 3.55 1.96
CA LEU A 11 -1.50 3.59 0.56
C LEU A 11 -2.53 4.34 -0.29
N ASN A 12 -3.81 4.01 -0.10
CA ASN A 12 -4.90 4.66 -0.81
C ASN A 12 -4.98 6.17 -0.49
N ARG A 13 -4.73 6.57 0.76
CA ARG A 13 -4.64 7.98 1.16
C ARG A 13 -3.54 8.73 0.41
N ASP A 14 -2.37 8.11 0.23
CA ASP A 14 -1.25 8.70 -0.50
C ASP A 14 -1.53 8.79 -2.01
N TYR A 15 -2.17 7.77 -2.59
CA TYR A 15 -2.62 7.82 -3.97
C TYR A 15 -3.60 8.96 -4.21
N LYS A 16 -4.63 9.10 -3.35
CA LYS A 16 -5.60 10.20 -3.42
C LYS A 16 -4.94 11.57 -3.26
N ARG A 17 -3.93 11.70 -2.39
CA ARG A 17 -3.17 12.96 -2.23
C ARG A 17 -2.40 13.31 -3.50
N THR A 18 -1.73 12.32 -4.09
CA THR A 18 -0.90 12.50 -5.30
C THR A 18 -1.75 12.84 -6.52
N THR A 19 -2.87 12.13 -6.73
CA THR A 19 -3.75 12.40 -7.87
C THR A 19 -4.44 13.75 -7.75
N ARG A 20 -4.85 14.15 -6.53
CA ARG A 20 -5.44 15.48 -6.28
C ARG A 20 -4.48 16.64 -6.57
N MET A 21 -3.18 16.48 -6.31
CA MET A 21 -2.17 17.51 -6.63
C MET A 21 -1.91 17.63 -8.14
N ARG A 22 -1.99 16.52 -8.89
CA ARG A 22 -1.73 16.54 -10.34
C ARG A 22 -2.90 17.00 -11.20
N GLY A 23 -4.13 17.02 -10.67
CA GLY A 23 -5.32 17.49 -11.38
C GLY A 23 -5.80 16.52 -12.47
N ALA A 24 -5.10 16.49 -13.61
CA ALA A 24 -5.38 15.59 -14.73
C ALA A 24 -4.13 14.81 -15.13
N LEU A 25 -4.32 13.55 -15.52
CA LEU A 25 -3.24 12.66 -15.98
C LEU A 25 -3.38 12.44 -17.49
N PRO A 26 -2.29 12.53 -18.27
CA PRO A 26 -2.36 12.59 -19.73
C PRO A 26 -2.76 11.26 -20.38
N ASN A 27 -2.50 10.12 -19.73
CA ASN A 27 -2.93 8.80 -20.18
C ASN A 27 -2.91 7.79 -19.01
N PRO A 28 -3.59 6.63 -19.12
CA PRO A 28 -3.61 5.62 -18.07
C PRO A 28 -2.22 5.04 -17.71
N LYS A 29 -1.30 4.92 -18.68
CA LYS A 29 0.06 4.43 -18.43
C LYS A 29 0.86 5.40 -17.55
N ALA A 30 0.68 6.71 -17.75
CA ALA A 30 1.29 7.75 -16.93
C ALA A 30 0.72 7.74 -15.51
N SER A 31 -0.56 7.43 -15.36
CA SER A 31 -1.19 7.21 -14.05
C SER A 31 -0.59 6.00 -13.32
N LEU A 32 -0.42 4.87 -14.03
CA LEU A 32 0.21 3.68 -13.48
C LEU A 32 1.66 3.94 -13.07
N LEU A 33 2.44 4.61 -13.93
CA LEU A 33 3.83 4.97 -13.62
C LEU A 33 3.92 5.85 -12.37
N LEU A 34 3.05 6.85 -12.25
CA LEU A 34 3.02 7.75 -11.09
C LEU A 34 2.69 7.00 -9.80
N LEU A 35 1.60 6.23 -9.80
CA LEU A 35 1.16 5.50 -8.61
C LEU A 35 2.17 4.41 -8.23
N GLY A 36 2.80 3.77 -9.21
CA GLY A 36 3.92 2.86 -9.01
C GLY A 36 5.13 3.54 -8.36
N GLY A 37 5.48 4.75 -8.80
CA GLY A 37 6.54 5.54 -8.15
C GLY A 37 6.20 5.92 -6.70
N VAL A 38 4.93 6.21 -6.40
CA VAL A 38 4.47 6.49 -5.03
C VAL A 38 4.60 5.25 -4.14
N SER A 39 4.18 4.07 -4.63
CA SER A 39 4.27 2.83 -3.86
C SER A 39 5.72 2.40 -3.61
N MET A 40 6.58 2.53 -4.61
CA MET A 40 8.02 2.21 -4.49
C MET A 40 8.74 3.08 -3.46
N ASN A 41 8.32 4.34 -3.28
CA ASN A 41 8.91 5.24 -2.28
C ASN A 41 8.47 4.95 -0.84
N ARG A 42 7.48 4.07 -0.62
CA ARG A 42 6.97 3.77 0.73
C ARG A 42 7.88 2.78 1.45
N LYS A 43 8.69 3.34 2.36
CA LYS A 43 9.53 2.56 3.29
C LYS A 43 8.75 1.74 4.32
N ALA A 44 7.44 1.98 4.47
CA ALA A 44 6.59 1.27 5.43
C ALA A 44 6.51 -0.24 5.16
N TYR A 45 6.71 -0.66 3.91
CA TYR A 45 6.72 -2.08 3.51
C TYR A 45 8.03 -2.80 3.81
N GLY A 46 9.10 -2.07 4.11
CA GLY A 46 10.40 -2.66 4.47
C GLY A 46 10.51 -3.11 5.93
N ARG A 47 9.43 -3.00 6.72
CA ARG A 47 9.41 -3.38 8.14
C ARG A 47 8.51 -4.59 8.34
N LYS A 48 8.93 -5.52 9.18
CA LYS A 48 8.12 -6.68 9.58
C LYS A 48 6.80 -6.19 10.17
N VAL A 49 5.69 -6.78 9.73
CA VAL A 49 4.36 -6.45 10.27
C VAL A 49 4.31 -6.93 11.73
N PRO A 50 4.05 -6.03 12.70
CA PRO A 50 4.01 -6.42 14.10
C PRO A 50 2.94 -7.47 14.35
N LYS A 51 3.30 -8.49 15.13
CA LYS A 51 2.41 -9.56 15.56
C LYS A 51 1.79 -10.41 14.45
N LEU A 52 2.33 -10.35 13.22
CA LEU A 52 1.88 -11.23 12.14
C LEU A 52 2.10 -12.71 12.48
N ASP A 53 3.19 -13.01 13.19
CA ASP A 53 3.56 -14.36 13.63
C ASP A 53 2.55 -15.00 14.61
N TYR A 54 1.67 -14.20 15.25
CA TYR A 54 0.63 -14.71 16.15
C TYR A 54 -0.68 -15.03 15.42
N GLU A 55 -0.79 -14.73 14.13
CA GLU A 55 -1.99 -15.01 13.33
C GLU A 55 -1.91 -16.43 12.79
N GLN A 56 -2.64 -17.35 13.43
CA GLN A 56 -2.66 -18.78 13.12
C GLN A 56 -3.93 -19.25 12.40
N VAL A 57 -4.94 -18.39 12.27
CA VAL A 57 -6.25 -18.78 11.71
C VAL A 57 -6.39 -18.39 10.25
N LYS A 58 -5.83 -17.23 9.86
CA LYS A 58 -6.04 -16.65 8.53
C LYS A 58 -4.94 -16.94 7.52
N PHE A 59 -3.75 -17.29 7.99
CA PHE A 59 -2.62 -17.63 7.13
C PHE A 59 -2.23 -19.07 7.42
N ASN A 60 -2.40 -19.96 6.44
CA ASN A 60 -1.75 -21.27 6.47
C ASN A 60 -0.27 -21.03 6.19
N TRP A 61 0.50 -20.91 7.27
CA TRP A 61 1.95 -20.95 7.21
C TRP A 61 2.33 -22.43 6.99
N GLU A 62 2.19 -22.91 5.75
CA GLU A 62 2.86 -24.17 5.37
C GLU A 62 4.37 -23.95 5.46
N GLU A 63 5.04 -24.93 6.06
CA GLU A 63 6.47 -24.91 6.39
C GLU A 63 7.35 -25.17 5.16
#